data_AF-A0A9X3EQE6-F1
#
_entry.id   AF-A0A9X3EQE6-F1
#
_cell.length_a   1.000
_cell.length_b   1.000
_cell.length_c   1.000
_cell.angle_alpha   90.00
_cell.angle_beta   90.00
_cell.angle_gamma   90.00
#
_symmetry.space_group_name_H-M   'P 1'
#
loop_
_entity.id
_entity.type
_entity.pdbx_description
1 polymer ?
#
loop_
_entity_poly.entity_id
_entity_poly.type
_entity_poly.pdbx_seq_one_letter_code
_entity_poly.pdbx_strand_id
1 'polypeptide(L)'
;MLASPTGGFLADPYVGPTLLVLAGVLAGVLNTLAGGGSFVILPLLIGLGLPPGVANATSRIGVLAHGSAAALTFARDRALHTGLVARMAPPMCAGALLGAWLATRTSDALLRPIIGGVLVAWALFLVFGQVA
;
A
#
# COMPACT_ATOMS: atom_id res chain seq x y z
N MET A 1 15.19 -25.43 6.23
CA MET A 1 13.77 -25.73 6.51
C MET A 1 12.95 -24.47 6.29
N LEU A 2 12.71 -24.14 5.02
CA LEU A 2 11.77 -23.09 4.62
C LEU A 2 10.42 -23.79 4.50
N ALA A 3 9.45 -23.45 5.36
CA ALA A 3 8.08 -23.90 5.16
C ALA A 3 7.60 -23.33 3.82
N SER A 4 7.50 -24.16 2.78
CA SER A 4 6.82 -23.74 1.56
C SER A 4 5.34 -23.52 1.93
N PRO A 5 4.76 -22.33 1.71
CA PRO A 5 3.35 -22.07 2.01
C PRO A 5 2.45 -22.68 0.92
N THR A 6 2.75 -23.91 0.49
CA THR A 6 2.09 -24.57 -0.64
C THR A 6 0.91 -25.45 -0.22
N GLY A 7 0.51 -25.42 1.06
CA GLY A 7 -0.63 -26.19 1.59
C GLY A 7 -1.82 -25.34 2.06
N GLY A 8 -1.81 -24.02 1.87
CA GLY A 8 -2.90 -23.13 2.28
C GLY A 8 -3.89 -22.83 1.16
N PHE A 9 -5.07 -22.30 1.50
CA PHE A 9 -6.12 -21.82 0.57
C PHE A 9 -5.60 -20.89 -0.56
N LEU A 10 -4.44 -20.26 -0.36
CA LEU A 10 -3.78 -19.39 -1.34
C LEU A 10 -2.92 -20.15 -2.39
N ALA A 11 -2.64 -21.44 -2.18
CA ALA A 11 -1.89 -22.30 -3.10
C ALA A 11 -2.78 -22.94 -4.17
N ASP A 12 -4.11 -22.89 -3.99
CA ASP A 12 -5.05 -23.33 -5.00
C ASP A 12 -5.00 -22.39 -6.23
N PRO A 13 -4.92 -22.94 -7.46
CA PRO A 13 -4.67 -22.19 -8.68
C PRO A 13 -5.78 -21.21 -9.06
N TYR A 14 -6.98 -21.35 -8.48
CA TYR A 14 -8.11 -20.46 -8.75
C TYR A 14 -8.36 -19.52 -7.57
N VAL A 15 -8.32 -20.05 -6.35
CA VAL A 15 -8.70 -19.30 -5.15
C VAL A 15 -7.70 -18.19 -4.79
N GLY A 16 -6.39 -18.49 -4.84
CA GLY A 16 -5.34 -17.53 -4.48
C GLY A 16 -5.40 -16.25 -5.34
N PRO A 17 -5.40 -16.37 -6.69
CA PRO A 17 -5.56 -15.24 -7.59
C PRO A 17 -6.86 -14.47 -7.39
N THR A 18 -8.00 -15.15 -7.18
CA THR A 18 -9.29 -14.47 -6.95
C THR A 18 -9.26 -13.64 -5.68
N LEU A 19 -8.72 -14.16 -4.58
CA LEU A 19 -8.55 -13.40 -3.34
C LEU A 19 -7.64 -12.18 -3.54
N LEU A 20 -6.55 -12.34 -4.28
CA LEU A 20 -5.63 -11.24 -4.58
C LEU A 20 -6.31 -10.13 -5.38
N VAL A 21 -7.14 -10.49 -6.37
CA VAL A 21 -7.93 -9.52 -7.15
C VAL A 21 -8.91 -8.78 -6.23
N LEU A 22 -9.68 -9.50 -5.42
CA LEU A 22 -10.65 -8.89 -4.50
C LEU A 22 -9.98 -7.99 -3.46
N ALA A 23 -8.89 -8.44 -2.87
CA ALA A 23 -8.09 -7.65 -1.94
C ALA A 23 -7.51 -6.41 -2.63
N GLY A 24 -7.02 -6.54 -3.87
CA GLY A 24 -6.53 -5.44 -4.70
C GLY A 24 -7.61 -4.37 -4.95
N VAL A 25 -8.82 -4.79 -5.32
CA VAL A 25 -9.96 -3.88 -5.53
C VAL A 25 -10.34 -3.18 -4.23
N LEU A 26 -10.52 -3.92 -3.15
CA LEU A 26 -10.89 -3.37 -1.85
C LEU A 26 -9.81 -2.39 -1.34
N ALA A 27 -8.54 -2.75 -1.47
CA ALA A 27 -7.45 -1.87 -1.12
C ALA A 27 -7.43 -0.60 -1.98
N GLY A 28 -7.70 -0.69 -3.28
CA GLY A 28 -7.83 0.48 -4.14
C GLY A 28 -8.92 1.44 -3.67
N VAL A 29 -10.10 0.90 -3.31
CA VAL A 29 -11.20 1.68 -2.73
C VAL A 29 -10.78 2.34 -1.42
N LEU A 30 -10.21 1.58 -0.48
CA LEU A 30 -9.76 2.09 0.81
C LEU A 30 -8.63 3.13 0.68
N ASN A 31 -7.75 2.98 -0.31
CA ASN A 31 -6.72 3.97 -0.58
C ASN A 31 -7.31 5.30 -1.05
N THR A 32 -8.34 5.25 -1.88
CA THR A 32 -9.01 6.47 -2.38
C THR A 32 -9.87 7.13 -1.29
N LEU A 33 -10.57 6.35 -0.47
CA LEU A 33 -11.48 6.88 0.55
C LEU A 33 -10.77 7.34 1.83
N ALA A 34 -9.81 6.55 2.31
CA ALA A 34 -9.21 6.71 3.64
C ALA A 34 -7.67 6.78 3.61
N GLY A 35 -7.04 6.71 2.42
CA GLY A 35 -5.57 6.66 2.30
C GLY A 35 -4.93 5.37 2.82
N GLY A 36 -5.74 4.35 3.17
CA GLY A 36 -5.32 3.20 3.95
C GLY A 36 -5.18 1.86 3.21
N GLY A 37 -5.39 1.82 1.90
CA GLY A 37 -5.41 0.55 1.14
C GLY A 37 -4.13 -0.29 1.26
N SER A 38 -2.98 0.38 1.43
CA SER A 38 -1.69 -0.29 1.65
C SER A 38 -1.67 -1.14 2.93
N PHE A 39 -2.48 -0.82 3.95
CA PHE A 39 -2.60 -1.61 5.19
C PHE A 39 -3.16 -3.02 4.95
N VAL A 40 -3.90 -3.22 3.86
CA VAL A 40 -4.45 -4.52 3.48
C VAL A 40 -3.47 -5.28 2.58
N ILE A 41 -2.90 -4.60 1.58
CA ILE A 41 -2.05 -5.26 0.56
C ILE A 41 -0.66 -5.63 1.08
N LEU A 42 -0.04 -4.80 1.91
CA LEU A 42 1.32 -5.07 2.41
C LEU A 42 1.39 -6.36 3.24
N PRO A 43 0.55 -6.55 4.29
CA PRO A 43 0.54 -7.80 5.05
C PRO A 43 0.20 -9.01 4.17
N LEU A 44 -0.72 -8.86 3.21
CA LEU A 44 -1.11 -9.94 2.32
C LEU A 44 0.06 -10.39 1.45
N LEU A 45 0.75 -9.46 0.78
CA LEU A 45 1.90 -9.78 -0.07
C LEU A 45 3.07 -10.36 0.72
N ILE A 46 3.36 -9.81 1.91
CA ILE A 46 4.40 -10.36 2.79
C ILE A 46 3.99 -11.75 3.30
N GLY A 47 2.72 -11.95 3.63
CA GLY A 47 2.15 -13.25 4.03
C GLY A 47 2.23 -14.29 2.92
N LEU A 48 2.17 -13.87 1.65
CA LEU A 48 2.43 -14.70 0.47
C LEU A 48 3.92 -15.01 0.23
N GLY A 49 4.80 -14.53 1.10
CA GLY A 49 6.23 -14.81 1.05
C GLY A 49 7.05 -13.80 0.24
N LEU A 50 6.47 -12.68 -0.21
CA LEU A 50 7.27 -11.63 -0.84
C LEU A 50 8.16 -10.94 0.20
N PRO A 51 9.43 -10.65 -0.14
CA PRO A 51 10.26 -9.78 0.67
C PRO A 51 9.58 -8.41 0.89
N PRO A 52 9.72 -7.78 2.08
CA PRO A 52 9.02 -6.53 2.40
C PRO A 52 9.28 -5.40 1.40
N GLY A 53 10.51 -5.29 0.88
CA GLY A 53 10.85 -4.29 -0.14
C GLY A 53 10.09 -4.52 -1.45
N VAL A 54 10.02 -5.78 -1.90
CA VAL A 54 9.30 -6.19 -3.12
C VAL A 54 7.80 -6.01 -2.93
N ALA A 55 7.24 -6.48 -1.81
CA ALA A 55 5.83 -6.31 -1.48
C ALA A 55 5.41 -4.83 -1.47
N ASN A 56 6.23 -3.97 -0.85
CA ASN A 56 6.01 -2.53 -0.87
C ASN A 56 6.04 -1.98 -2.30
N ALA A 57 7.06 -2.30 -3.10
CA ALA A 57 7.17 -1.85 -4.48
C ALA A 57 5.96 -2.28 -5.33
N THR A 58 5.54 -3.54 -5.23
CA THR A 58 4.35 -4.07 -5.92
C THR A 58 3.08 -3.30 -5.55
N SER A 59 2.87 -3.00 -4.27
CA SER A 59 1.70 -2.22 -3.83
C SER A 59 1.65 -0.82 -4.45
N ARG A 60 2.81 -0.19 -4.72
CA ARG A 60 2.87 1.17 -5.28
C ARG A 60 2.41 1.25 -6.72
N ILE A 61 2.54 0.17 -7.49
CA ILE A 61 2.00 0.12 -8.86
C ILE A 61 0.47 0.28 -8.83
N GLY A 62 -0.20 -0.45 -7.93
CA GLY A 62 -1.63 -0.29 -7.68
C GLY A 62 -1.97 1.14 -7.28
N VAL A 63 -1.23 1.70 -6.31
CA VAL A 63 -1.42 3.08 -5.82
C VAL A 63 -1.33 4.12 -6.92
N LEU A 64 -0.34 3.99 -7.81
CA LEU A 64 -0.21 4.87 -8.96
C LEU A 64 -1.40 4.73 -9.91
N ALA A 65 -1.81 3.51 -10.23
CA ALA A 65 -2.92 3.26 -11.16
C ALA A 65 -4.24 3.86 -10.67
N HIS A 66 -4.70 3.50 -9.47
CA HIS A 66 -5.98 4.00 -8.96
C HIS A 66 -5.89 5.47 -8.51
N GLY A 67 -4.74 5.93 -8.02
CA GLY A 67 -4.51 7.34 -7.72
C GLY A 67 -4.60 8.22 -8.96
N SER A 68 -4.05 7.76 -10.09
CA SER A 68 -4.13 8.47 -11.37
C SER A 68 -5.57 8.51 -11.90
N ALA A 69 -6.31 7.40 -11.78
CA ALA A 69 -7.72 7.34 -12.15
C ALA A 69 -8.58 8.29 -11.30
N ALA A 70 -8.36 8.33 -9.98
CA ALA A 70 -9.03 9.25 -9.07
C ALA A 70 -8.69 10.71 -9.40
N ALA A 71 -7.40 11.03 -9.61
CA ALA A 71 -6.96 12.36 -9.99
C ALA A 71 -7.59 12.82 -11.31
N LEU A 72 -7.65 11.96 -12.33
CA LEU A 72 -8.29 12.27 -13.60
C LEU A 72 -9.80 12.52 -13.43
N THR A 73 -10.47 11.74 -12.60
CA THR A 73 -11.90 11.90 -12.31
C THR A 73 -12.17 13.24 -11.62
N PHE A 74 -11.43 13.56 -10.56
CA PHE A 74 -11.55 14.86 -9.88
C PHE A 74 -11.18 16.04 -10.78
N ALA A 75 -10.24 15.85 -11.72
CA ALA A 75 -9.91 16.87 -12.71
C ALA A 75 -11.08 17.16 -13.65
N ARG A 76 -11.73 16.10 -14.14
CA ARG A 76 -12.91 16.19 -15.02
C ARG A 76 -14.09 16.86 -14.31
N ASP A 77 -14.29 16.55 -13.04
CA ASP A 77 -15.37 17.11 -12.21
C ASP A 77 -15.06 18.52 -11.70
N ARG A 78 -13.92 19.13 -12.09
CA ARG A 78 -13.42 20.43 -11.59
C ARG A 78 -13.32 20.50 -10.07
N ALA A 79 -13.16 19.35 -9.42
CA ALA A 79 -13.03 19.22 -7.97
C ALA A 79 -11.57 19.36 -7.50
N LEU A 80 -10.60 19.52 -8.42
CA LEU A 80 -9.19 19.71 -8.08
C LEU A 80 -8.86 21.18 -7.80
N HIS A 81 -8.36 21.45 -6.59
CA HIS A 81 -7.71 22.71 -6.25
C HIS A 81 -6.28 22.75 -6.80
N THR A 82 -6.13 23.11 -8.08
CA THR A 82 -4.85 23.09 -8.81
C THR A 82 -3.73 23.87 -8.13
N GLY A 83 -4.03 25.02 -7.52
CA GLY A 83 -3.04 25.81 -6.77
C GLY A 83 -2.52 25.11 -5.51
N LEU A 84 -3.36 24.35 -4.81
CA LEU A 84 -2.94 23.53 -3.67
C LEU A 84 -2.12 22.34 -4.14
N VAL A 85 -2.57 21.63 -5.18
CA VAL A 85 -1.85 20.51 -5.78
C VAL A 85 -0.44 20.93 -6.22
N ALA A 86 -0.31 22.07 -6.91
CA ALA A 86 0.98 22.59 -7.34
C ALA A 86 1.92 22.93 -6.18
N ARG A 87 1.38 23.40 -5.05
CA ARG A 87 2.17 23.69 -3.83
C ARG A 87 2.58 22.43 -3.07
N MET A 88 1.74 21.39 -3.07
CA MET A 88 2.02 20.15 -2.35
C MET A 88 2.85 19.15 -3.16
N ALA A 89 2.78 19.19 -4.50
CA ALA A 89 3.48 18.24 -5.35
C ALA A 89 5.01 18.21 -5.12
N PRO A 90 5.74 19.34 -5.01
CA PRO A 90 7.19 19.30 -4.79
C PRO A 90 7.62 18.58 -3.50
N PRO A 91 7.11 18.93 -2.30
CA PRO A 91 7.50 18.22 -1.08
C PRO A 91 7.03 16.75 -1.08
N MET A 92 5.89 16.43 -1.69
CA MET A 92 5.43 15.05 -1.85
C MET A 92 6.39 14.23 -2.73
N CYS A 93 6.80 14.76 -3.88
CA CYS A 93 7.76 14.11 -4.76
C CYS A 93 9.12 13.93 -4.08
N ALA A 94 9.61 14.96 -3.39
CA ALA A 94 10.87 14.88 -2.65
C ALA A 94 10.82 13.78 -1.57
N GLY A 95 9.74 13.73 -0.78
CA GLY A 95 9.53 12.70 0.23
C GLY A 95 9.42 11.29 -0.38
N ALA A 96 8.71 11.13 -1.49
CA ALA A 96 8.57 9.85 -2.19
C ALA A 96 9.91 9.35 -2.73
N LEU A 97 10.71 10.22 -3.35
CA LEU A 97 12.04 9.89 -3.87
C LEU A 97 13.01 9.52 -2.74
N LEU A 98 13.03 10.32 -1.67
CA LEU A 98 13.88 10.05 -0.51
C LEU A 98 13.49 8.73 0.17
N GLY A 99 12.20 8.50 0.36
CA GLY A 99 11.69 7.26 0.94
C GLY A 99 12.00 6.03 0.09
N ALA A 100 11.84 6.12 -1.24
CA ALA A 100 12.19 5.04 -2.15
C ALA A 100 13.70 4.75 -2.15
N TRP A 101 14.53 5.80 -2.14
CA TRP A 101 15.98 5.66 -2.05
C TRP A 101 16.40 4.99 -0.75
N LEU A 102 15.83 5.39 0.39
CA LEU A 102 16.14 4.80 1.68
C LEU A 102 15.66 3.35 1.77
N ALA A 103 14.46 3.06 1.27
CA ALA A 103 13.88 1.72 1.29
C ALA A 103 14.74 0.73 0.48
N THR A 104 15.26 1.12 -0.68
CA THR A 104 16.11 0.26 -1.52
C THR A 104 17.52 0.03 -0.95
N ARG A 105 17.95 0.86 0.01
CA ARG A 105 19.23 0.73 0.74
C ARG A 105 19.10 -0.02 2.06
N THR A 106 17.88 -0.31 2.50
CA THR A 106 17.61 -0.95 3.79
C THR A 106 17.46 -2.46 3.61
N SER A 107 18.04 -3.25 4.51
CA SER A 107 17.91 -4.71 4.48
C SER A 107 16.49 -5.15 4.86
N ASP A 108 16.02 -6.27 4.29
CA ASP A 108 14.69 -6.82 4.61
C ASP A 108 14.54 -7.15 6.10
N ALA A 109 15.63 -7.50 6.78
CA ALA A 109 15.65 -7.77 8.22
C ALA A 109 15.29 -6.54 9.07
N LEU A 110 15.63 -5.33 8.60
CA LEU A 110 15.23 -4.07 9.23
C LEU A 110 13.87 -3.60 8.71
N LEU A 111 13.62 -3.73 7.41
CA LEU A 111 12.42 -3.22 6.78
C LEU A 111 11.16 -3.97 7.25
N ARG A 112 11.26 -5.28 7.51
CA ARG A 112 10.14 -6.11 7.98
C ARG A 112 9.56 -5.64 9.33
N PRO A 113 10.33 -5.50 10.42
CA PRO A 113 9.80 -5.00 11.68
C PRO A 113 9.39 -3.53 11.62
N ILE A 114 10.06 -2.70 10.81
CA ILE A 114 9.66 -1.30 10.60
C ILE A 114 8.27 -1.23 9.98
N ILE A 115 8.05 -1.93 8.86
CA ILE A 115 6.75 -1.98 8.19
C ILE A 115 5.71 -2.56 9.15
N GLY A 116 5.99 -3.69 9.80
CA GLY A 116 5.08 -4.29 10.78
C GLY A 116 4.69 -3.33 11.91
N GLY A 117 5.66 -2.63 12.50
CA GLY A 117 5.44 -1.66 13.55
C GLY A 117 4.60 -0.47 13.10
N VAL A 118 4.86 0.08 11.91
CA VAL A 118 4.07 1.17 11.34
C VAL A 118 2.63 0.73 11.07
N LEU A 119 2.42 -0.47 10.53
CA LEU A 119 1.09 -1.03 10.28
C LEU A 119 0.30 -1.19 11.59
N VAL A 120 0.93 -1.72 12.65
CA VAL A 120 0.30 -1.86 13.97
C VAL A 120 0.00 -0.50 14.59
N ALA A 121 0.96 0.42 14.60
CA ALA A 121 0.77 1.76 15.15
C ALA A 121 -0.38 2.49 14.45
N TRP A 122 -0.47 2.37 13.12
CA TRP A 122 -1.57 2.96 12.36
C TRP A 122 -2.91 2.27 12.63
N ALA A 123 -2.93 0.94 12.73
CA ALA A 123 -4.15 0.20 13.09
C ALA A 123 -4.67 0.65 14.47
N LEU A 124 -3.78 0.82 15.45
CA LEU A 124 -4.15 1.36 16.76
C LEU A 124 -4.66 2.80 16.66
N PHE A 125 -4.00 3.66 15.87
CA PHE A 125 -4.48 5.02 15.63
C PHE A 125 -5.88 5.05 15.01
N LEU A 126 -6.19 4.17 14.05
CA LEU A 126 -7.52 4.09 13.46
C LEU A 126 -8.58 3.62 14.48
N VAL A 127 -8.26 2.64 15.34
CA VAL A 127 -9.21 2.10 16.30
C VAL A 127 -9.48 3.09 17.46
N PHE A 128 -8.43 3.72 17.97
CA PHE A 128 -8.52 4.54 19.19
C PHE A 128 -8.54 6.04 18.93
N GLY A 129 -7.95 6.50 17.82
CA GLY A 129 -7.87 7.92 17.46
C GLY A 129 -9.16 8.51 16.89
N GLN A 130 -10.15 7.67 16.54
CA GLN A 130 -11.49 8.11 16.11
C GLN A 130 -12.42 8.42 17.31
N VAL A 131 -11.99 8.11 18.55
CA VAL A 131 -12.80 8.22 19.78
C VAL A 131 -12.50 9.53 20.56
N ALA A 132 -11.72 10.44 19.98
CA ALA A 132 -11.36 11.75 20.54
C ALA A 132 -11.73 12.87 19.57
#